data_AF-A0A9Q3QLL2-F1
#
_entry.id   AF-A0A9Q3QLL2-F1
#
_cell.length_a   1.000
_cell.length_b   1.000
_cell.length_c   1.000
_cell.angle_alpha   90.00
_cell.angle_beta   90.00
_cell.angle_gamma   90.00
#
_symmetry.space_group_name_H-M   'P 1'
#
loop_
_entity.id
_entity.type
_entity.pdbx_description
1 polymer ?
#
loop_
_entity_poly.entity_id
_entity_poly.type
_entity_poly.pdbx_seq_one_letter_code
_entity_poly.pdbx_strand_id
1 'polypeptide(L)'
;MGLDVLAIRPTRRGLARQRLDWTERTHHLAGPLGVQFLRRLCDVGWKLRARDSRAVLVTPRGWQELHQRLGVDEATVRSEAEHRHT
;
A
#
# COMPACT_ATOMS: atom_id res chain seq x y z
N MET A 1 -7.71 -11.15 -1.55
CA MET A 1 -7.71 -9.72 -1.92
C MET A 1 -8.86 -9.30 -2.84
N GLY A 2 -9.47 -10.20 -3.62
CA GLY A 2 -10.64 -9.85 -4.44
C GLY A 2 -10.35 -8.83 -5.54
N LEU A 3 -9.10 -8.78 -6.00
CA LEU A 3 -8.68 -7.99 -7.15
C LEU A 3 -8.72 -8.88 -8.38
N ASP A 4 -9.48 -8.47 -9.39
CA ASP A 4 -9.38 -9.06 -10.72
C ASP A 4 -8.17 -8.44 -11.43
N VAL A 5 -7.03 -9.13 -11.37
CA VAL A 5 -5.77 -8.67 -11.98
C VAL A 5 -5.86 -8.70 -13.51
N LEU A 6 -6.66 -9.61 -14.08
CA LEU A 6 -6.82 -9.75 -15.53
C LEU A 6 -7.61 -8.57 -16.11
N ALA A 7 -8.50 -7.96 -15.32
CA ALA A 7 -9.21 -6.74 -15.70
C ALA A 7 -8.35 -5.46 -15.62
N ILE A 8 -7.15 -5.50 -15.03
CA ILE A 8 -6.29 -4.32 -14.91
C ILE A 8 -5.56 -4.08 -16.23
N ARG A 9 -5.82 -2.94 -16.87
CA ARG A 9 -5.12 -2.57 -18.10
C ARG A 9 -3.65 -2.19 -17.79
N PRO A 10 -2.66 -2.85 -18.41
CA PRO A 10 -1.26 -2.50 -18.23
C PRO A 10 -0.90 -1.18 -18.94
N THR A 11 0.17 -0.55 -18.51
CA THR A 11 0.79 0.59 -19.22
C THR A 11 1.94 0.09 -20.11
N ARG A 12 2.57 1.00 -20.88
CA ARG A 12 3.86 0.73 -21.55
C ARG A 12 4.97 0.25 -20.60
N ARG A 13 4.83 0.48 -19.28
CA ARG A 13 5.78 0.06 -18.24
C ARG A 13 5.28 -1.17 -17.46
N GLY A 14 4.28 -1.88 -17.97
CA GLY A 14 3.68 -3.06 -17.33
C GLY A 14 2.55 -2.75 -16.33
N LEU A 15 2.16 -3.77 -15.57
CA LEU A 15 1.13 -3.72 -14.51
C LEU A 15 1.65 -3.13 -13.21
N ALA A 16 2.89 -3.45 -12.86
CA ALA A 16 3.51 -3.07 -11.60
C ALA A 16 5.01 -2.89 -11.79
N ARG A 17 5.60 -1.99 -11.02
CA ARG A 17 7.05 -1.79 -10.96
C ARG A 17 7.44 -1.18 -9.63
N GLN A 18 8.66 -1.44 -9.19
CA GLN A 18 9.24 -0.71 -8.07
C GLN A 18 9.55 0.73 -8.51
N ARG A 19 9.21 1.71 -7.67
CA ARG A 19 9.55 3.11 -7.87
C ARG A 19 10.07 3.68 -6.57
N LEU A 20 11.25 4.29 -6.62
CA LEU A 20 11.81 4.96 -5.45
C LEU A 20 10.97 6.19 -5.11
N ASP A 21 10.50 6.26 -3.87
CA ASP A 21 10.08 7.51 -3.26
C ASP A 21 11.33 8.24 -2.77
N TRP A 22 11.62 9.41 -3.33
CA TRP A 22 12.80 10.18 -2.96
C TRP A 22 12.69 10.82 -1.57
N THR A 23 11.47 11.10 -1.12
CA THR A 23 11.21 11.65 0.21
C THR A 23 11.36 10.56 1.27
N GLU A 24 10.80 9.38 1.04
CA GLU A 24 10.84 8.26 1.99
C GLU A 24 12.05 7.32 1.79
N ARG A 25 12.87 7.58 0.76
CA ARG A 25 14.02 6.77 0.31
C ARG A 25 13.72 5.27 0.19
N THR A 26 12.47 4.93 -0.13
CA THR A 26 11.95 3.55 -0.12
C THR A 26 11.26 3.24 -1.44
N HIS A 27 11.41 2.01 -1.93
CA HIS A 27 10.71 1.57 -3.13
C HIS A 27 9.24 1.28 -2.81
N HIS A 28 8.33 1.96 -3.50
CA HIS A 28 6.89 1.66 -3.46
C HIS A 28 6.42 0.94 -4.74
N LEU A 29 5.27 0.28 -4.61
CA LEU A 29 4.58 -0.37 -5.72
C LEU A 29 3.91 0.68 -6.62
N ALA A 30 4.52 0.97 -7.76
CA ALA A 30 3.96 1.85 -8.78
C ALA A 30 3.29 1.07 -9.91
N GLY A 31 2.39 1.75 -10.64
CA GLY A 31 1.69 1.20 -11.79
C GLY A 31 0.21 0.88 -11.51
N PRO A 32 -0.54 0.46 -12.54
CA PRO A 32 -1.97 0.17 -12.43
C PRO A 32 -2.35 -0.77 -11.29
N LEU A 33 -1.55 -1.80 -11.03
CA LEU A 33 -1.79 -2.75 -9.95
C LEU A 33 -1.74 -2.05 -8.58
N GLY A 34 -0.72 -1.23 -8.32
CA GLY A 34 -0.60 -0.50 -7.05
C GLY A 34 -1.76 0.47 -6.82
N VAL A 35 -2.23 1.13 -7.87
CA VAL A 35 -3.40 2.03 -7.82
C VAL A 35 -4.68 1.25 -7.48
N GLN A 36 -4.94 0.14 -8.17
CA GLN A 36 -6.13 -0.66 -7.92
C GLN A 36 -6.08 -1.38 -6.58
N PHE A 37 -4.89 -1.83 -6.16
CA PHE A 37 -4.66 -2.39 -4.84
C PHE A 37 -5.00 -1.38 -3.75
N LEU A 38 -4.46 -0.16 -3.86
CA LEU A 38 -4.77 0.93 -2.94
C LEU A 38 -6.27 1.23 -2.87
N ARG A 39 -6.94 1.35 -4.03
CA ARG A 39 -8.38 1.57 -4.09
C ARG A 39 -9.14 0.46 -3.38
N ARG A 40 -8.79 -0.79 -3.66
CA ARG A 40 -9.45 -1.94 -3.03
C ARG A 40 -9.33 -1.90 -1.52
N LEU A 41 -8.14 -1.58 -0.97
CA LEU A 41 -7.95 -1.45 0.48
C LEU A 41 -8.85 -0.35 1.08
N CYS A 42 -9.06 0.76 0.36
CA CYS A 42 -10.02 1.79 0.77
C CYS A 42 -11.46 1.26 0.69
N ASP A 43 -11.85 0.60 -0.39
CA ASP A 43 -13.21 0.11 -0.63
C ASP A 43 -13.66 -0.92 0.41
N VAL A 44 -12.72 -1.76 0.90
CA VAL A 44 -12.99 -2.73 1.98
C VAL A 44 -12.80 -2.15 3.38
N GLY A 45 -12.50 -0.85 3.51
CA GLY A 45 -12.38 -0.15 4.78
C GLY A 45 -11.12 -0.49 5.59
N TRP A 46 -10.07 -0.99 4.94
CA TRP A 46 -8.79 -1.29 5.63
C TRP A 46 -7.91 -0.05 5.77
N LYS A 47 -8.28 1.05 5.11
CA LYS A 47 -7.47 2.24 5.02
C LYS A 47 -8.31 3.51 5.06
N LEU A 48 -7.80 4.52 5.75
CA LEU A 48 -8.29 5.90 5.77
C LEU A 48 -7.23 6.81 5.14
N ARG A 49 -7.68 7.81 4.37
CA ARG A 49 -6.81 8.87 3.88
C ARG A 49 -6.81 10.02 4.88
N ALA A 50 -5.64 10.52 5.26
CA ALA A 50 -5.55 11.77 6.00
C ALA A 50 -6.06 12.91 5.10
N ARG A 51 -6.86 13.84 5.65
CA ARG A 51 -7.49 14.91 4.87
C ARG A 51 -6.47 15.87 4.25
N ASP A 52 -5.40 16.15 4.98
CA ASP A 52 -4.46 17.22 4.64
C ASP A 52 -3.05 16.69 4.30
N SER A 53 -2.91 15.39 4.05
CA SER A 53 -1.62 14.82 3.70
C SER A 53 -1.73 13.60 2.79
N ARG A 54 -0.59 13.21 2.21
CA ARG A 54 -0.44 11.95 1.47
C ARG A 54 -0.37 10.73 2.40
N ALA A 55 -0.38 10.96 3.72
CA ALA A 55 -0.34 9.91 4.71
C ALA A 55 -1.66 9.15 4.75
N VAL A 56 -1.55 7.93 5.21
CA VAL A 56 -2.62 6.98 5.18
C VAL A 56 -2.60 6.17 6.46
N LEU A 57 -3.78 6.00 7.04
CA LEU A 57 -3.95 5.26 8.27
C LEU A 57 -4.56 3.91 7.92
N VAL A 58 -4.01 2.85 8.47
CA VAL A 58 -4.61 1.52 8.38
C VAL A 58 -5.58 1.37 9.56
N THR A 59 -6.78 0.87 9.30
CA THR A 59 -7.77 0.66 10.37
C THR A 59 -7.39 -0.57 11.20
N PRO A 60 -7.91 -0.76 12.44
CA PRO A 60 -7.64 -1.97 13.22
C PRO A 60 -7.99 -3.26 12.47
N ARG A 61 -9.15 -3.26 11.79
CA ARG A 61 -9.54 -4.35 10.88
C ARG A 61 -8.56 -4.51 9.73
N GLY A 62 -8.08 -3.40 9.15
CA GLY A 62 -7.09 -3.41 8.09
C GLY A 62 -5.81 -4.13 8.50
N TRP A 63 -5.28 -3.86 9.69
CA TRP A 63 -4.09 -4.55 10.19
C TRP A 63 -4.31 -6.05 10.39
N GLN A 64 -5.45 -6.44 10.95
CA GLN A 64 -5.81 -7.86 11.09
C GLN A 64 -5.80 -8.59 9.74
N GLU A 65 -6.42 -7.98 8.73
CA GLU A 65 -6.55 -8.59 7.40
C GLU A 65 -5.23 -8.55 6.60
N LEU A 66 -4.41 -7.52 6.78
CA LEU A 66 -3.06 -7.43 6.20
C LEU A 66 -2.16 -8.52 6.77
N HIS A 67 -2.18 -8.73 8.10
CA HIS A 67 -1.45 -9.81 8.73
C HIS A 67 -1.96 -11.17 8.21
N GLN A 68 -3.26 -11.42 8.25
CA GLN A 68 -3.83 -12.71 7.83
C GLN A 68 -3.57 -13.07 6.36
N ARG A 69 -3.52 -12.09 5.46
CA ARG A 69 -3.46 -12.34 4.01
C ARG A 69 -2.10 -12.11 3.39
N LEU A 70 -1.26 -11.28 3.99
CA LEU A 70 0.04 -10.89 3.47
C LEU A 70 1.18 -11.05 4.47
N GLY A 71 0.89 -11.41 5.73
CA GLY A 71 1.91 -11.49 6.79
C GLY A 71 2.52 -10.12 7.12
N VAL A 72 1.76 -9.03 6.94
CA VAL A 72 2.23 -7.67 7.21
C VAL A 72 1.75 -7.22 8.59
N ASP A 73 2.68 -7.03 9.50
CA ASP A 73 2.43 -6.58 10.87
C ASP A 73 2.63 -5.08 11.04
N GLU A 74 1.78 -4.47 11.87
CA GLU A 74 1.88 -3.05 12.22
C GLU A 74 3.24 -2.72 12.86
N ALA A 75 3.71 -3.59 13.75
CA ALA A 75 4.98 -3.40 14.46
C ALA A 75 6.16 -3.33 13.47
N THR A 76 6.18 -4.20 12.46
CA THR A 76 7.21 -4.22 11.42
C THR A 76 7.20 -2.94 10.58
N VAL A 77 6.02 -2.51 10.14
CA VAL A 77 5.89 -1.28 9.34
C VAL A 77 6.29 -0.04 10.15
N ARG A 78 5.98 -0.03 11.45
CA ARG A 78 6.33 1.08 12.36
C ARG A 78 7.81 1.11 12.68
N SER A 79 8.44 -0.04 12.95
CA SER A 79 9.89 -0.12 13.17
C SER A 79 10.66 0.33 11.94
N GLU A 80 10.23 -0.05 10.74
CA GLU A 80 10.84 0.46 9.51
C GLU A 80 10.67 1.97 9.37
N ALA A 81 9.57 2.55 9.86
CA ALA A 81 9.37 4.00 9.85
C ALA A 81 10.29 4.76 10.81
N GLU A 82 10.54 4.18 11.98
CA GLU A 82 11.39 4.78 13.01
C GLU A 82 12.88 4.72 12.64
N HIS A 83 13.37 3.60 12.09
CA HIS A 83 14.76 3.47 11.63
C HIS A 83 15.12 4.40 10.46
N ARG A 84 14.13 5.00 9.79
CA ARG A 84 14.32 5.94 8.67
C ARG A 84 14.59 7.39 9.08
N HIS A 85 14.46 7.72 10.38
CA HIS A 85 14.61 9.10 10.91
C HIS A 85 15.87 9.31 11.77
N THR A 86 16.74 8.32 11.90
CA THR A 86 18.10 8.42 12.47
C THR A 86 19.14 8.32 11.37
#